data_AF-A0A2V9GR98-F1
#
_entry.id   AF-A0A2V9GR98-F1
#
_cell.length_a   1.000
_cell.length_b   1.000
_cell.length_c   1.000
_cell.angle_alpha   90.00
_cell.angle_beta   90.00
_cell.angle_gamma   90.00
#
_symmetry.space_group_name_H-M   'P 1'
#
loop_
_entity.id
_entity.type
_entity.pdbx_description
1 polymer ?
#
loop_
_entity_poly.entity_id
_entity_poly.type
_entity_poly.pdbx_seq_one_letter_code
_entity_poly.pdbx_strand_id
1 'polypeptide(L)'
;YYHDIGLSKETVGAVRGSIGLIATFAGIAAGGFCSLKLGHMRALVIGGILHSVAVAAYATLAFVGAGIPLFALVMAGDNFGISFAGVALIAYMSSLTNLGYTATQYALLSSTYAWLGKILKGFSGAAVESLSATHGLIHAYGIFFIVCGLTGVPAVLLFATLGYWHRRKQPAPADA
;
A
#
# COMPACT_ATOMS: atom_id res chain seq x y z
N TYR A 1 6.43 -7.69 -16.58
CA TYR A 1 5.18 -6.91 -16.60
C TYR A 1 5.21 -5.72 -17.55
N TYR A 2 5.84 -4.58 -17.20
CA TYR A 2 5.74 -3.36 -18.05
C TYR A 2 6.28 -3.52 -19.46
N HIS A 3 7.38 -4.27 -19.60
CA HIS A 3 7.93 -4.65 -20.90
C HIS A 3 6.96 -5.55 -21.68
N ASP A 4 6.30 -6.49 -21.00
CA ASP A 4 5.43 -7.49 -21.61
C ASP A 4 4.06 -6.93 -22.02
N ILE A 5 3.62 -5.83 -21.39
CA ILE A 5 2.45 -5.07 -21.84
C ILE A 5 2.78 -4.08 -22.98
N GLY A 6 4.05 -3.94 -23.36
CA GLY A 6 4.49 -3.08 -24.48
C GLY A 6 4.91 -1.65 -24.11
N LEU A 7 5.16 -1.35 -22.82
CA LEU A 7 5.69 -0.04 -22.40
C LEU A 7 7.23 -0.04 -22.46
N SER A 8 7.80 1.05 -22.98
CA SER A 8 9.25 1.25 -22.94
C SER A 8 9.73 1.53 -21.51
N LYS A 9 10.97 1.14 -21.21
CA LYS A 9 11.58 1.40 -19.90
C LYS A 9 11.74 2.90 -19.65
N GLU A 10 11.99 3.70 -20.70
CA GLU A 10 12.06 5.16 -20.58
C GLU A 10 10.71 5.74 -20.18
N THR A 11 9.60 5.31 -20.81
CA THR A 11 8.26 5.79 -20.46
C THR A 11 7.91 5.45 -19.01
N VAL A 12 8.19 4.21 -18.58
CA VAL A 12 7.95 3.79 -17.19
C VAL A 12 8.77 4.64 -16.22
N GLY A 13 10.05 4.86 -16.52
CA GLY A 13 10.94 5.71 -15.72
C GLY A 13 10.46 7.16 -15.65
N ALA A 14 10.08 7.74 -16.78
CA ALA A 14 9.63 9.12 -16.88
C ALA A 14 8.34 9.36 -16.09
N VAL A 15 7.33 8.51 -16.24
CA VAL A 15 6.06 8.64 -15.52
C VAL A 15 6.29 8.41 -14.01
N ARG A 16 7.18 7.49 -13.64
CA ARG A 16 7.50 7.21 -12.24
C ARG A 16 8.24 8.37 -11.59
N GLY A 17 9.20 8.96 -12.30
CA GLY A 17 9.99 10.09 -11.81
C GLY A 17 9.24 11.41 -11.78
N SER A 18 8.18 11.57 -12.58
CA SER A 18 7.37 12.79 -12.63
C SER A 18 6.07 12.64 -11.83
N ILE A 19 5.06 12.02 -12.44
CA ILE A 19 3.71 11.89 -11.88
C ILE A 19 3.73 11.04 -10.60
N GLY A 20 4.48 9.93 -10.60
CA GLY A 20 4.62 9.06 -9.42
C GLY A 20 5.24 9.81 -8.24
N LEU A 21 6.24 10.66 -8.49
CA LEU A 21 6.89 11.47 -7.46
C LEU A 21 5.93 12.52 -6.87
N ILE A 22 5.20 13.26 -7.72
CA ILE A 22 4.20 14.24 -7.28
C ILE A 22 3.12 13.54 -6.43
N ALA A 23 2.63 12.39 -6.90
CA ALA A 23 1.64 11.60 -6.18
C ALA A 23 2.15 11.09 -4.82
N THR A 24 3.43 10.74 -4.73
CA THR A 24 4.10 10.38 -3.47
C THR A 24 4.02 11.53 -2.47
N PHE A 25 4.46 12.73 -2.85
CA PHE A 25 4.40 13.90 -1.98
C PHE A 25 2.98 14.26 -1.57
N ALA A 26 2.03 14.20 -2.51
CA ALA A 26 0.61 14.40 -2.21
C ALA A 26 0.08 13.36 -1.21
N GLY A 27 0.46 12.09 -1.36
CA GLY A 27 0.10 11.01 -0.46
C GLY A 27 0.68 11.19 0.94
N ILE A 28 1.94 11.63 1.05
CA ILE A 28 2.58 11.96 2.34
C ILE A 28 1.81 13.08 3.04
N ALA A 29 1.55 14.19 2.34
CA ALA A 29 0.85 15.33 2.89
C ALA A 29 -0.58 14.96 3.33
N ALA A 30 -1.32 14.25 2.48
CA ALA A 30 -2.68 13.81 2.77
C ALA A 30 -2.71 12.79 3.94
N GLY A 31 -1.76 11.86 3.98
CA GLY A 31 -1.64 10.86 5.05
C GLY A 31 -1.31 11.49 6.40
N GLY A 32 -0.40 12.47 6.42
CA GLY A 32 -0.07 13.25 7.60
C GLY A 32 -1.26 14.06 8.09
N PHE A 33 -1.91 14.82 7.21
CA PHE A 33 -3.10 15.62 7.55
C PHE A 33 -4.26 14.76 8.06
N CYS A 34 -4.55 13.63 7.41
CA CYS A 34 -5.58 12.70 7.86
C CYS A 34 -5.25 12.08 9.21
N SER A 35 -3.97 11.78 9.48
CA SER A 35 -3.53 11.25 10.78
C SER A 35 -3.76 12.25 11.90
N LEU A 36 -3.53 13.55 11.65
CA LEU A 36 -3.80 14.63 12.60
C LEU A 36 -5.30 14.87 12.83
N LYS A 37 -6.11 14.88 11.76
CA LYS A 37 -7.53 15.24 11.83
C LYS A 37 -8.44 14.08 12.26
N LEU A 38 -8.18 12.87 11.77
CA LEU A 38 -9.03 11.70 11.99
C LEU A 38 -8.47 10.74 13.04
N GLY A 39 -7.21 10.90 13.42
CA GLY A 39 -6.46 9.99 14.29
C GLY A 39 -5.76 8.87 13.51
N HIS A 40 -4.66 8.38 14.07
CA HIS A 40 -3.72 7.44 13.46
C HIS A 40 -4.40 6.15 12.98
N MET A 41 -5.30 5.57 13.78
CA MET A 41 -5.99 4.31 13.43
C MET A 41 -6.90 4.44 12.20
N ARG A 42 -7.66 5.54 12.10
CA ARG A 42 -8.58 5.75 10.96
C ARG A 42 -7.80 6.07 9.69
N ALA A 43 -6.76 6.90 9.80
CA ALA A 43 -5.86 7.15 8.69
C ALA A 43 -5.21 5.85 8.19
N LEU A 44 -4.79 4.96 9.10
CA LEU A 44 -4.17 3.69 8.70
C LEU A 44 -5.14 2.78 7.93
N VAL A 45 -6.39 2.67 8.37
CA VAL A 45 -7.44 1.89 7.67
C VAL A 45 -7.73 2.48 6.28
N ILE A 46 -7.89 3.80 6.18
CA ILE A 46 -8.13 4.48 4.90
C ILE A 46 -6.96 4.24 3.94
N GLY A 47 -5.73 4.41 4.42
CA GLY A 47 -4.52 4.18 3.64
C GLY A 47 -4.40 2.74 3.16
N GLY A 48 -4.69 1.77 4.03
CA GLY A 48 -4.69 0.35 3.68
C GLY A 48 -5.69 0.02 2.58
N ILE A 49 -6.93 0.54 2.66
CA ILE A 49 -7.94 0.37 1.62
C ILE A 49 -7.48 1.02 0.32
N LEU A 50 -7.02 2.26 0.38
CA LEU A 50 -6.61 3.03 -0.79
C LEU A 50 -5.46 2.35 -1.54
N HIS A 51 -4.43 1.90 -0.82
CA HIS A 51 -3.30 1.18 -1.41
C HIS A 51 -3.73 -0.19 -1.96
N SER A 52 -4.61 -0.92 -1.26
CA SER A 52 -5.12 -2.22 -1.75
C SER A 52 -5.88 -2.08 -3.07
N VAL A 53 -6.73 -1.04 -3.16
CA VAL A 53 -7.47 -0.72 -4.40
C VAL A 53 -6.50 -0.28 -5.50
N ALA A 54 -5.50 0.53 -5.19
CA ALA A 54 -4.51 0.97 -6.16
C ALA A 54 -3.66 -0.18 -6.72
N VAL A 55 -3.28 -1.13 -5.85
CA VAL A 55 -2.58 -2.36 -6.26
C VAL A 55 -3.47 -3.22 -7.16
N ALA A 56 -4.75 -3.40 -6.81
CA ALA A 56 -5.70 -4.13 -7.64
C ALA A 56 -5.95 -3.43 -9.00
N ALA A 57 -5.86 -2.10 -9.05
CA ALA A 57 -6.02 -1.35 -10.30
C ALA A 57 -4.93 -1.67 -11.33
N TYR A 58 -3.75 -2.19 -10.94
CA TYR A 58 -2.79 -2.68 -11.94
C TYR A 58 -3.30 -3.87 -12.75
N ALA A 59 -4.32 -4.59 -12.26
CA ALA A 59 -4.95 -5.65 -13.04
C ALA A 59 -5.66 -5.08 -14.29
N THR A 60 -6.16 -3.85 -14.25
CA THR A 60 -6.85 -3.26 -15.41
C THR A 60 -5.89 -3.02 -16.58
N LEU A 61 -4.61 -2.79 -16.32
CA LEU A 61 -3.56 -2.67 -17.34
C LEU A 61 -3.33 -4.00 -18.09
N ALA A 62 -3.60 -5.13 -17.45
CA ALA A 62 -3.55 -6.44 -18.10
C ALA A 62 -4.71 -6.63 -19.09
N PHE A 63 -5.91 -6.10 -18.80
CA PHE A 63 -7.08 -6.30 -19.66
C PHE A 63 -7.25 -5.24 -20.76
N VAL A 64 -6.93 -3.98 -20.47
CA VAL A 64 -7.18 -2.84 -21.37
C VAL A 64 -5.97 -2.52 -22.27
N GLY A 65 -4.77 -2.97 -21.88
CA GLY A 65 -3.52 -2.73 -22.63
C GLY A 65 -2.78 -1.44 -22.24
N ALA A 66 -1.60 -1.25 -22.84
CA ALA A 66 -0.59 -0.24 -22.48
C ALA A 66 -0.91 1.21 -22.90
N GLY A 67 -2.08 1.71 -22.53
CA GLY A 67 -2.35 3.14 -22.59
C GLY A 67 -1.45 3.90 -21.59
N ILE A 68 -0.53 4.72 -22.09
CA ILE A 68 0.31 5.63 -21.27
C ILE A 68 -0.52 6.43 -20.23
N PRO A 69 -1.68 7.03 -20.56
CA PRO A 69 -2.46 7.77 -19.58
C PRO A 69 -3.08 6.89 -18.49
N LEU A 70 -3.53 5.67 -18.84
CA LEU A 70 -4.06 4.72 -17.85
C LEU A 70 -2.95 4.24 -16.91
N PHE A 71 -1.77 3.93 -17.45
CA PHE A 71 -0.60 3.55 -16.67
C PHE A 71 -0.18 4.67 -15.71
N ALA A 72 -0.15 5.92 -16.18
CA ALA A 72 0.15 7.07 -15.35
C ALA A 72 -0.85 7.25 -14.21
N LEU A 73 -2.15 7.07 -14.47
CA LEU A 73 -3.20 7.18 -13.46
C LEU A 73 -3.07 6.08 -12.39
N VAL A 74 -2.91 4.82 -12.81
CA VAL A 74 -2.76 3.68 -11.88
C VAL A 74 -1.51 3.85 -11.04
N MET A 75 -0.39 4.20 -11.66
CA MET A 75 0.86 4.41 -10.94
C MET A 75 0.80 5.63 -10.00
N ALA A 76 0.10 6.70 -10.38
CA ALA A 76 -0.15 7.83 -9.48
C ALA A 76 -0.95 7.38 -8.24
N GLY A 77 -2.05 6.65 -8.46
CA GLY A 77 -2.88 6.12 -7.37
C GLY A 77 -2.09 5.19 -6.43
N ASP A 78 -1.25 4.34 -6.99
CA ASP A 78 -0.37 3.44 -6.24
C ASP A 78 0.64 4.19 -5.38
N ASN A 79 1.38 5.13 -5.98
CA ASN A 79 2.37 5.94 -5.25
C ASN A 79 1.71 6.83 -4.18
N PHE A 80 0.51 7.34 -4.45
CA PHE A 80 -0.28 8.07 -3.46
C PHE A 80 -0.69 7.16 -2.30
N GLY A 81 -1.26 5.99 -2.61
CA GLY A 81 -1.76 5.03 -1.62
C GLY A 81 -0.66 4.48 -0.71
N ILE A 82 0.47 4.05 -1.30
CA ILE A 82 1.59 3.52 -0.52
C ILE A 82 2.21 4.58 0.40
N SER A 83 2.30 5.81 -0.06
CA SER A 83 2.86 6.92 0.71
C SER A 83 1.93 7.36 1.84
N PHE A 84 0.63 7.44 1.56
CA PHE A 84 -0.39 7.72 2.56
C PHE A 84 -0.39 6.65 3.66
N ALA A 85 -0.44 5.37 3.27
CA ALA A 85 -0.43 4.24 4.20
C ALA A 85 0.87 4.20 5.02
N GLY A 86 2.02 4.49 4.39
CA GLY A 86 3.31 4.56 5.05
C GLY A 86 3.35 5.62 6.14
N VAL A 87 2.92 6.85 5.85
CA VAL A 87 2.88 7.93 6.85
C VAL A 87 1.91 7.63 7.98
N ALA A 88 0.73 7.09 7.67
CA ALA A 88 -0.24 6.70 8.69
C ALA A 88 0.31 5.59 9.61
N LEU A 89 1.05 4.63 9.05
CA LEU A 89 1.69 3.56 9.81
C LEU A 89 2.78 4.12 10.73
N ILE A 90 3.62 5.02 10.23
CA ILE A 90 4.66 5.67 11.04
C ILE A 90 4.03 6.45 12.20
N ALA A 91 2.98 7.23 11.93
CA ALA A 91 2.24 7.95 12.96
C ALA A 91 1.64 7.00 14.02
N TYR A 92 1.09 5.87 13.59
CA TYR A 92 0.58 4.85 14.50
C TYR A 92 1.68 4.21 15.35
N MET A 93 2.80 3.81 14.75
CA MET A 93 3.95 3.25 15.48
C MET A 93 4.49 4.25 16.51
N SER A 94 4.59 5.52 16.14
CA SER A 94 5.04 6.59 17.04
C SER A 94 4.12 6.77 18.24
N SER A 95 2.83 6.41 18.14
CA SER A 95 1.90 6.46 19.26
C SER A 95 2.03 5.26 20.22
N LEU A 96 2.67 4.17 19.78
CA LEU A 96 2.87 2.95 20.56
C LEU A 96 4.22 2.90 21.29
N THR A 97 5.18 3.75 20.92
CA THR A 97 6.52 3.73 21.50
C THR A 97 6.58 4.63 22.74
N ASN A 98 7.11 4.10 23.84
CA ASN A 98 7.37 4.86 25.07
C ASN A 98 8.73 5.56 24.95
N LEU A 99 8.84 6.82 25.40
CA LEU A 99 9.94 7.77 25.20
C LEU A 99 11.37 7.27 25.53
N GLY A 100 11.54 6.09 26.16
CA GLY A 100 12.83 5.57 26.64
C GLY A 100 13.58 4.58 25.72
N TYR A 101 12.91 3.85 24.80
CA TYR A 101 13.56 2.81 23.94
C TYR A 101 13.06 2.82 22.49
N THR A 102 12.53 3.96 22.04
CA THR A 102 11.83 4.13 20.76
C THR A 102 12.65 3.71 19.54
N ALA A 103 13.95 3.99 19.51
CA ALA A 103 14.81 3.71 18.36
C ALA A 103 14.97 2.21 18.07
N THR A 104 15.27 1.41 19.10
CA THR A 104 15.49 -0.04 18.93
C THR A 104 14.18 -0.78 18.65
N GLN A 105 13.08 -0.39 19.31
CA GLN A 105 11.76 -1.00 19.09
C GLN A 105 11.20 -0.68 17.71
N TYR A 106 11.39 0.56 17.24
CA TYR A 106 11.02 0.94 15.88
C TYR A 106 11.90 0.24 14.83
N ALA A 107 13.21 0.12 15.07
CA ALA A 107 14.12 -0.62 14.19
C ALA A 107 13.75 -2.10 14.10
N LEU A 108 13.41 -2.75 15.22
CA LEU A 108 12.98 -4.16 15.24
C LEU A 108 11.64 -4.36 14.52
N LEU A 109 10.61 -3.55 14.83
CA LEU A 109 9.33 -3.64 14.11
C LEU A 109 9.49 -3.36 12.62
N SER A 110 10.25 -2.33 12.25
CA SER A 110 10.47 -1.96 10.85
C SER A 110 11.22 -3.01 10.07
N SER A 111 12.25 -3.59 10.66
CA SER A 111 12.99 -4.71 10.06
C SER A 111 12.10 -5.94 9.87
N THR A 112 11.26 -6.26 10.87
CA THR A 112 10.42 -7.46 10.85
C THR A 112 9.35 -7.38 9.76
N TYR A 113 8.62 -6.27 9.64
CA TYR A 113 7.61 -6.15 8.58
C TYR A 113 8.24 -6.02 7.19
N ALA A 114 9.39 -5.32 7.08
CA ALA A 114 10.05 -5.12 5.80
C ALA A 114 10.68 -6.40 5.26
N TRP A 115 11.21 -7.25 6.14
CA TRP A 115 11.85 -8.51 5.75
C TRP A 115 10.83 -9.51 5.20
N LEU A 116 9.70 -9.68 5.89
CA LEU A 116 8.62 -10.56 5.42
C LEU A 116 8.07 -10.11 4.06
N GLY A 117 7.81 -8.81 3.91
CA GLY A 117 7.33 -8.24 2.64
C GLY A 117 8.33 -8.41 1.49
N LYS A 118 9.63 -8.21 1.75
CA LYS A 118 10.68 -8.37 0.73
C LYS A 118 10.85 -9.82 0.28
N ILE A 119 10.80 -10.78 1.20
CA ILE A 119 10.89 -12.21 0.88
C ILE A 119 9.70 -12.61 0.01
N LEU A 120 8.48 -12.31 0.44
CA LEU A 120 7.26 -12.62 -0.33
C LEU A 120 7.27 -11.95 -1.71
N LYS A 121 7.76 -10.71 -1.80
CA LYS A 121 7.94 -10.03 -3.09
C LYS A 121 8.95 -10.73 -3.99
N GLY A 122 10.01 -11.34 -3.45
CA GLY A 122 10.96 -12.14 -4.23
C GLY A 122 10.32 -13.35 -4.90
N PHE A 123 9.37 -14.00 -4.22
CA PHE A 123 8.62 -15.15 -4.76
C PHE A 123 7.50 -14.78 -5.74
N SER A 124 7.21 -13.48 -5.91
CA SER A 124 6.16 -13.01 -6.83
C SER A 124 6.40 -13.45 -8.28
N GLY A 125 7.65 -13.46 -8.74
CA GLY A 125 8.01 -13.89 -10.09
C GLY A 125 7.67 -15.36 -10.34
N ALA A 126 8.02 -16.24 -9.41
CA ALA A 126 7.70 -17.66 -9.47
C ALA A 126 6.19 -17.94 -9.38
N ALA A 127 5.46 -17.15 -8.59
CA ALA A 127 4.00 -17.25 -8.51
C ALA A 127 3.31 -16.84 -9.82
N VAL A 128 3.81 -15.79 -10.50
CA VAL A 128 3.29 -15.41 -11.82
C VAL A 128 3.66 -16.47 -12.86
N GLU A 129 4.86 -17.03 -12.81
CA GLU A 129 5.32 -18.05 -13.75
C GLU A 129 4.50 -19.35 -13.65
N SER A 130 4.18 -19.80 -12.43
CA SER A 130 3.30 -20.98 -12.24
C SER A 130 1.88 -20.72 -12.73
N LEU A 131 1.36 -19.51 -12.55
CA LEU A 131 0.02 -19.13 -12.99
C LEU A 131 -0.04 -18.90 -14.51
N SER A 132 1.06 -18.41 -15.09
CA SER A 132 1.23 -18.20 -16.53
C SER A 132 1.19 -19.52 -17.31
N ALA A 133 1.71 -20.61 -16.73
CA ALA A 133 1.65 -21.95 -17.34
C ALA A 133 0.22 -22.45 -17.58
N THR A 134 -0.77 -21.91 -16.87
CA THR A 134 -2.17 -22.41 -16.92
C THR A 134 -3.14 -21.41 -17.58
N HIS A 135 -2.90 -20.09 -17.47
CA HIS A 135 -3.87 -19.05 -17.87
C HIS A 135 -3.31 -18.02 -18.87
N GLY A 136 -2.03 -18.10 -19.25
CA GLY A 136 -1.34 -17.13 -20.11
C GLY A 136 -0.82 -15.91 -19.33
N LEU A 137 0.30 -15.34 -19.79
CA LEU A 137 1.08 -14.30 -19.09
C LEU A 137 0.24 -13.10 -18.62
N ILE A 138 -0.60 -12.56 -19.50
CA ILE A 138 -1.34 -11.32 -19.24
C ILE A 138 -2.45 -11.55 -18.20
N HIS A 139 -3.20 -12.65 -18.28
CA HIS A 139 -4.21 -13.01 -17.29
C HIS A 139 -3.58 -13.39 -15.95
N ALA A 140 -2.42 -14.06 -15.97
CA ALA A 140 -1.66 -14.36 -14.77
C ALA A 140 -1.24 -13.09 -14.03
N TYR A 141 -0.78 -12.05 -14.74
CA TYR A 141 -0.50 -10.75 -14.13
C TYR A 141 -1.75 -10.09 -13.55
N GLY A 142 -2.87 -10.09 -14.26
CA GLY A 142 -4.13 -9.53 -13.76
C GLY A 142 -4.60 -10.19 -12.47
N ILE A 143 -4.64 -11.53 -12.44
CA ILE A 143 -5.01 -12.30 -11.24
C ILE A 143 -4.01 -12.04 -10.11
N PHE A 144 -2.71 -11.99 -10.40
CA PHE A 144 -1.69 -11.72 -9.40
C PHE A 144 -1.88 -10.36 -8.73
N PHE A 145 -2.17 -9.29 -9.49
CA PHE A 145 -2.43 -7.97 -8.93
C PHE A 145 -3.73 -7.91 -8.11
N ILE A 146 -4.78 -8.63 -8.52
CA ILE A 146 -6.01 -8.78 -7.72
C ILE A 146 -5.72 -9.49 -6.41
N VAL A 147 -4.99 -10.62 -6.45
CA VAL A 147 -4.60 -11.36 -5.25
C VAL A 147 -3.75 -10.49 -4.33
N CYS A 148 -2.79 -9.73 -4.86
CA CYS A 148 -2.01 -8.76 -4.07
C CYS A 148 -2.91 -7.70 -3.42
N GLY A 149 -3.88 -7.12 -4.14
CA GLY A 149 -4.85 -6.21 -3.56
C GLY A 149 -5.65 -6.86 -2.42
N LEU A 150 -6.07 -8.12 -2.60
CA LEU A 150 -6.80 -8.89 -1.59
C LEU A 150 -5.95 -9.22 -0.37
N THR A 151 -4.63 -9.37 -0.49
CA THR A 151 -3.76 -9.56 0.70
C THR A 151 -3.77 -8.36 1.65
N GLY A 152 -4.18 -7.18 1.17
CA GLY A 152 -4.38 -6.01 2.02
C GLY A 152 -5.64 -6.08 2.89
N VAL A 153 -6.65 -6.87 2.50
CA VAL A 153 -7.92 -7.03 3.24
C VAL A 153 -7.71 -7.54 4.67
N PRO A 154 -6.99 -8.64 4.95
CA PRO A 154 -6.79 -9.11 6.32
C PRO A 154 -6.05 -8.08 7.19
N ALA A 155 -5.09 -7.34 6.61
CA ALA A 155 -4.40 -6.27 7.32
C ALA A 155 -5.36 -5.12 7.69
N VAL A 156 -6.19 -4.68 6.75
CA VAL A 156 -7.22 -3.64 6.98
C VAL A 156 -8.22 -4.09 8.04
N LEU A 157 -8.71 -5.33 7.98
CA LEU A 157 -9.64 -5.90 8.96
C LEU A 157 -9.01 -5.96 10.36
N LEU A 158 -7.74 -6.35 10.47
CA LEU A 158 -7.02 -6.36 11.73
C LEU A 158 -6.92 -4.96 12.33
N PHE A 159 -6.59 -3.93 11.54
CA PHE A 159 -6.54 -2.55 12.04
C PHE A 159 -7.91 -1.98 12.37
N ALA A 160 -8.94 -2.31 11.58
CA ALA A 160 -10.32 -1.89 11.85
C ALA A 160 -10.84 -2.50 13.16
N THR A 161 -10.57 -3.79 13.38
CA THR A 161 -10.91 -4.45 14.65
C THR A 161 -10.11 -3.85 15.80
N LEU A 162 -8.78 -3.74 15.72
CA LEU A 162 -7.97 -3.10 16.77
C LEU A 162 -8.45 -1.69 17.12
N GLY A 163 -8.80 -0.87 16.13
CA GLY A 163 -9.37 0.46 16.33
C GLY A 163 -10.72 0.42 17.05
N TYR A 164 -11.58 -0.55 16.72
CA TYR A 164 -12.85 -0.78 17.41
C TYR A 164 -12.67 -1.20 18.88
N TRP A 165 -11.73 -2.12 19.13
CA TRP A 165 -11.43 -2.62 20.47
C TRP A 165 -10.80 -1.53 21.36
N HIS A 166 -9.91 -0.68 20.82
CA HIS A 166 -9.33 0.44 21.58
C HIS A 166 -10.37 1.50 21.94
N ARG A 167 -11.29 1.84 21.02
CA ARG A 167 -12.38 2.78 21.31
C ARG A 167 -13.32 2.31 22.41
N ARG A 168 -13.57 0.99 22.50
CA ARG A 168 -14.42 0.41 23.56
C ARG A 168 -13.79 0.42 24.95
N LYS A 169 -12.46 0.45 25.04
CA LYS A 169 -11.72 0.43 26.32
C LYS A 169 -11.41 1.82 26.87
N GLN A 170 -11.62 2.88 26.10
CA GLN A 170 -11.56 4.25 26.64
C GLN A 170 -12.89 4.54 27.36
N PRO A 171 -12.89 4.76 28.69
CA PRO A 171 -14.08 5.24 29.36
C PRO A 171 -14.49 6.58 28.72
N ALA A 172 -15.80 6.79 28.57
CA ALA A 172 -16.33 8.06 28.10
C ALA A 172 -15.70 9.21 28.92
N PRO A 173 -15.36 10.36 28.30
CA PRO A 173 -14.93 11.52 29.07
C PRO A 173 -16.00 11.78 30.13
N ALA A 174 -15.62 11.76 31.40
CA ALA A 174 -16.50 12.24 32.45
C ALA A 174 -16.80 13.70 32.09
N ASP A 175 -18.06 13.98 31.79
CA ASP A 175 -18.56 15.32 31.51
C ASP A 175 -18.03 16.28 32.59
N ALA A 176 -17.30 17.30 32.17
CA ALA A 176 -16.74 18.37 33.02
C ALA A 176 -17.44 19.69 32.70
#